data_AF-A0A409XN81-F1
#
_entry.id   AF-A0A409XN81-F1
#
_cell.length_a   1.000
_cell.length_b   1.000
_cell.length_c   1.000
_cell.angle_alpha   90.00
_cell.angle_beta   90.00
_cell.angle_gamma   90.00
#
_symmetry.space_group_name_H-M   'P 1'
#
loop_
_entity.id
_entity.type
_entity.pdbx_description
1 polymer ?
#
loop_
_entity_poly.entity_id
_entity_poly.type
_entity_poly.pdbx_seq_one_letter_code
_entity_poly.pdbx_strand_id
1 'polypeptide(L)'
;MGIRPNSAKRTQNENVPPSSGSSRVLNVKSVVSRVSRTSRTLRDVQIRKRSESGVQTTKHIVEQAKRRQTKNKIRFTVKSMPNKIKDVEMADGTSVQQPTVTVPIHLPQELMRPSEFKAVTPAMIAAVDNTYEDTNVQYFRDGLLVIEKELMQSLSSVKIDNLKTKLPKELNVVVNDATVILPSHILAIFGKEPAPGSTAPRQVTLYPVHSLVLIAHCAHLPPPPPMLPPPEHVNGEQTLQLPVWTICLPSPQTYPALSLYLYTRNVQRLMRSVLPMAAPEDLRGVQGRTREFGQHLGQTYPAAVIVRHTFLIHGLWQNMCALGIFDRDLWDALDAIWNTVLVALSVATGNPSMAIAPYQPIDEGYESEEEDSEDVNAVPTSEEGSSLSTLSKAMESADAVSYGPETSIEPIKPITRTPAASEPKSPAAT
;
A
#
# COMPACT_ATOMS: atom_id res chain seq x y z
N MET A 1 64.68 -52.37 0.44
CA MET A 1 63.83 -51.54 -0.43
C MET A 1 62.74 -52.45 -1.01
N GLY A 2 61.51 -52.37 -0.48
CA GLY A 2 60.39 -53.19 -0.90
C GLY A 2 59.35 -52.34 -1.64
N ILE A 3 59.11 -52.65 -2.92
CA ILE A 3 58.19 -51.94 -3.80
C ILE A 3 56.81 -52.60 -3.67
N ARG A 4 55.80 -51.83 -3.27
CA ARG A 4 54.38 -52.23 -3.24
C ARG A 4 53.73 -51.98 -4.61
N PRO A 5 52.86 -52.87 -5.12
CA PRO A 5 51.98 -52.55 -6.23
C PRO A 5 50.63 -52.01 -5.74
N ASN A 6 50.27 -50.81 -6.21
CA ASN A 6 48.94 -50.22 -6.05
C ASN A 6 48.01 -50.79 -7.14
N SER A 7 46.95 -51.49 -6.73
CA SER A 7 45.86 -51.91 -7.60
C SER A 7 44.65 -50.98 -7.39
N ALA A 8 44.41 -50.10 -8.37
CA ALA A 8 43.22 -49.26 -8.42
C ALA A 8 42.07 -50.06 -9.06
N LYS A 9 41.00 -50.33 -8.29
CA LYS A 9 39.72 -50.82 -8.81
C LYS A 9 38.93 -49.64 -9.39
N ARG A 10 38.85 -49.57 -10.71
CA ARG A 10 37.96 -48.68 -11.47
C ARG A 10 36.61 -49.38 -11.63
N THR A 11 35.62 -48.99 -10.84
CA THR A 11 34.22 -49.43 -11.02
C THR A 11 33.59 -48.65 -12.17
N GLN A 12 33.32 -49.35 -13.27
CA GLN A 12 32.44 -48.91 -14.35
C GLN A 12 30.99 -49.01 -13.87
N ASN A 13 30.29 -47.87 -13.77
CA ASN A 13 28.84 -47.80 -13.75
C ASN A 13 28.44 -46.72 -14.77
N GLU A 14 28.36 -47.10 -16.05
CA GLU A 14 27.70 -46.33 -17.11
C GLU A 14 26.47 -47.12 -17.57
N ASN A 15 25.37 -46.41 -17.85
CA ASN A 15 24.08 -46.87 -18.35
C ASN A 15 23.05 -47.38 -17.34
N VAL A 16 22.60 -46.49 -16.46
CA VAL A 16 21.19 -46.51 -16.00
C VAL A 16 20.46 -45.40 -16.75
N PRO A 17 19.37 -45.68 -17.50
CA PRO A 17 18.58 -44.65 -18.16
C PRO A 17 18.00 -43.69 -17.11
N PRO A 18 17.89 -42.37 -17.40
CA PRO A 18 17.29 -41.44 -16.45
C PRO A 18 15.84 -41.88 -16.20
N SER A 19 15.54 -42.28 -14.97
CA SER A 19 14.18 -42.61 -14.55
C SER A 19 13.29 -41.39 -14.74
N SER A 20 12.42 -41.44 -15.76
CA SER A 20 11.41 -40.46 -16.13
C SER A 20 10.22 -40.42 -15.15
N GLY A 21 10.48 -40.58 -13.86
CA GLY A 21 9.46 -40.71 -12.82
C GLY A 21 9.72 -39.93 -11.54
N SER A 22 10.79 -39.13 -11.46
CA SER A 22 10.93 -38.18 -10.35
C SER A 22 10.12 -36.93 -10.69
N SER A 23 8.81 -37.01 -10.44
CA SER A 23 7.99 -35.82 -10.24
C SER A 23 8.71 -34.99 -9.18
N ARG A 24 9.47 -33.98 -9.63
CA ARG A 24 10.04 -32.97 -8.74
C ARG A 24 8.83 -32.29 -8.14
N VAL A 25 8.41 -32.77 -6.98
CA VAL A 25 7.55 -32.02 -6.08
C VAL A 25 8.26 -30.69 -5.92
N LEU A 26 7.78 -29.67 -6.63
CA LEU A 26 8.23 -28.30 -6.50
C LEU A 26 7.85 -27.95 -5.07
N ASN A 27 8.77 -28.23 -4.16
CA ASN A 27 8.62 -27.94 -2.76
C ASN A 27 8.44 -26.43 -2.73
N VAL A 28 7.19 -25.98 -2.52
CA VAL A 28 6.84 -24.58 -2.38
C VAL A 28 7.47 -24.13 -1.10
N LYS A 29 8.73 -23.78 -1.32
CA LYS A 29 9.53 -22.84 -0.60
C LYS A 29 8.60 -21.70 -0.26
N SER A 30 8.07 -21.78 0.96
CA SER A 30 7.24 -20.75 1.56
C SER A 30 7.93 -19.41 1.36
N VAL A 31 7.15 -18.33 1.32
CA VAL A 31 7.65 -16.95 1.32
C VAL A 31 8.91 -16.82 2.19
N VAL A 32 8.86 -17.46 3.36
CA VAL A 32 9.96 -17.69 4.31
C VAL A 32 11.27 -18.05 3.64
N SER A 33 11.32 -19.19 2.94
CA SER A 33 12.56 -19.70 2.37
C SER A 33 13.07 -18.86 1.19
N ARG A 34 12.20 -18.09 0.52
CA ARG A 34 12.61 -17.14 -0.52
C ARG A 34 13.21 -15.89 0.11
N VAL A 35 12.51 -15.29 1.08
CA VAL A 35 12.99 -14.15 1.87
C VAL A 35 14.33 -14.47 2.57
N SER A 36 14.46 -15.64 3.17
CA SER A 36 15.71 -16.08 3.82
C SER A 36 16.86 -16.32 2.84
N ARG A 37 16.59 -16.67 1.58
CA ARG A 37 17.63 -16.83 0.54
C ARG A 37 18.12 -15.48 0.03
N THR A 38 17.19 -14.59 -0.29
CA THR A 38 17.52 -13.22 -0.72
C THR A 38 18.14 -12.43 0.42
N SER A 39 17.84 -12.76 1.68
CA SER A 39 18.43 -12.10 2.83
C SER A 39 19.95 -12.14 2.91
N ARG A 40 20.63 -13.14 2.32
CA ARG A 40 22.09 -13.17 2.39
C ARG A 40 22.69 -11.92 1.76
N THR A 41 22.05 -11.33 0.75
CA THR A 41 22.45 -10.04 0.17
C THR A 41 21.95 -8.84 0.98
N LEU A 42 20.83 -8.98 1.71
CA LEU A 42 20.28 -7.90 2.55
C LEU A 42 21.07 -7.63 3.84
N ARG A 43 21.78 -8.62 4.40
CA ARG A 43 22.59 -8.42 5.60
C ARG A 43 23.65 -7.32 5.41
N ASP A 44 24.24 -7.23 4.23
CA ASP A 44 25.24 -6.19 3.91
C ASP A 44 24.62 -4.79 3.82
N VAL A 45 23.35 -4.70 3.42
CA VAL A 45 22.59 -3.44 3.37
C VAL A 45 22.14 -2.99 4.77
N GLN A 46 21.77 -3.93 5.64
CA GLN A 46 21.29 -3.62 6.99
C GLN A 46 22.39 -3.13 7.94
N ILE A 47 23.64 -3.58 7.78
CA ILE A 47 24.76 -3.09 8.59
C ILE A 47 24.93 -1.58 8.43
N ARG A 48 24.60 -1.01 7.26
CA ARG A 48 24.67 0.44 7.01
C ARG A 48 23.49 1.24 7.56
N LYS A 49 22.34 0.62 7.84
CA LYS A 49 21.11 1.31 8.29
C LYS A 49 20.88 1.26 9.81
N ARG A 50 21.68 0.51 10.56
CA ARG A 50 21.40 0.20 11.97
C ARG A 50 21.66 1.37 12.94
N SER A 51 22.28 2.46 12.50
CA SER A 51 22.55 3.64 13.34
C SER A 51 21.34 4.58 13.54
N GLU A 52 20.28 4.49 12.73
CA GLU A 52 19.22 5.53 12.75
C GLU A 52 17.91 5.14 13.48
N SER A 53 17.68 3.87 13.81
CA SER A 53 16.32 3.43 14.17
C SER A 53 15.88 3.70 15.63
N GLY A 54 16.81 4.02 16.54
CA GLY A 54 16.49 4.15 17.98
C GLY A 54 16.00 5.54 18.42
N VAL A 55 16.45 6.61 17.75
CA VAL A 55 16.21 8.01 18.16
C VAL A 55 14.89 8.59 17.58
N GLN A 56 14.25 7.87 16.67
CA GLN A 56 13.13 8.43 15.88
C GLN A 56 11.79 8.52 16.63
N THR A 57 11.59 7.77 17.72
CA THR A 57 10.29 7.72 18.41
C THR A 57 10.00 8.99 19.22
N THR A 58 11.00 9.55 19.91
CA THR A 58 10.85 10.78 20.70
C THR A 58 10.57 12.00 19.84
N LYS A 59 11.31 12.17 18.73
CA LYS A 59 11.05 13.24 17.75
C LYS A 59 9.62 13.20 17.21
N HIS A 60 9.15 12.01 16.85
CA HIS A 60 7.80 11.84 16.32
C HIS A 60 6.71 12.16 17.36
N ILE A 61 6.92 11.83 18.64
CA ILE A 61 5.99 12.19 19.72
C ILE A 61 5.94 13.71 19.89
N VAL A 62 7.09 14.40 19.87
CA VAL A 62 7.15 15.86 20.00
C VAL A 62 6.47 16.55 18.81
N GLU A 63 6.75 16.12 17.58
CA GLU A 63 6.11 16.66 16.37
C GLU A 63 4.59 16.51 16.44
N GLN A 64 4.10 15.34 16.86
CA GLN A 64 2.65 15.13 17.04
C GLN A 64 2.04 15.97 18.16
N ALA A 65 2.77 16.18 19.26
CA ALA A 65 2.30 17.04 20.34
C ALA A 65 2.11 18.48 19.84
N LYS A 66 3.02 18.98 19.00
CA LYS A 66 2.89 20.30 18.34
C LYS A 66 1.65 20.35 17.43
N ARG A 67 1.45 19.35 16.56
CA ARG A 67 0.27 19.29 15.66
C ARG A 67 -1.09 19.24 16.38
N ARG A 68 -1.14 18.78 17.64
CA ARG A 68 -2.39 18.73 18.42
C ARG A 68 -2.88 20.09 18.90
N GLN A 69 -1.98 21.07 19.00
CA GLN A 69 -2.32 22.40 19.50
C GLN A 69 -3.09 23.23 18.44
N THR A 70 -2.95 22.91 17.16
CA THR A 70 -3.55 23.64 16.03
C THR A 70 -4.86 23.00 15.56
N LYS A 71 -5.93 23.09 16.37
CA LYS A 71 -7.26 22.56 16.02
C LYS A 71 -8.06 23.47 15.07
N ASN A 72 -7.42 23.94 14.00
CA ASN A 72 -8.07 24.83 13.04
C ASN A 72 -8.88 24.02 12.02
N LYS A 73 -10.15 24.39 11.87
CA LYS A 73 -11.05 23.87 10.83
C LYS A 73 -11.15 24.90 9.72
N ILE A 74 -11.05 24.46 8.47
CA ILE A 74 -11.21 25.31 7.30
C ILE A 74 -12.61 25.08 6.73
N ARG A 75 -13.30 26.18 6.41
CA ARG A 75 -14.63 26.16 5.82
C ARG A 75 -14.54 26.55 4.35
N PHE A 76 -14.95 25.66 3.47
CA PHE A 76 -15.08 25.93 2.03
C PHE A 76 -16.56 26.04 1.67
N THR A 77 -16.90 26.94 0.75
CA THR A 77 -18.26 27.04 0.20
C THR A 77 -18.22 26.55 -1.23
N VAL A 78 -18.82 25.38 -1.49
CA VAL A 78 -18.80 24.77 -2.82
C VAL A 78 -20.17 24.92 -3.45
N LYS A 79 -20.21 25.46 -4.68
CA LYS A 79 -21.43 25.50 -5.50
C LYS A 79 -21.69 24.09 -6.01
N SER A 80 -22.77 23.47 -5.54
CA SER A 80 -23.17 22.15 -6.02
C SER A 80 -23.98 22.29 -7.29
N MET A 81 -23.60 21.58 -8.35
CA MET A 81 -24.46 21.46 -9.52
C MET A 81 -25.60 20.51 -9.16
N PRO A 82 -26.87 20.88 -9.40
CA PRO A 82 -28.00 19.99 -9.11
C PRO A 82 -27.80 18.66 -9.88
N ASN A 83 -27.65 17.56 -9.14
CA ASN A 83 -27.50 16.23 -9.71
C ASN A 83 -28.78 15.89 -10.48
N LYS A 84 -28.69 15.92 -11.81
CA LYS A 84 -29.68 15.47 -12.80
C LYS A 84 -31.13 15.85 -12.50
N ILE A 85 -31.54 16.87 -13.24
CA ILE A 85 -32.86 17.06 -13.86
C ILE A 85 -33.68 15.75 -13.76
N LYS A 86 -34.69 15.73 -12.88
CA LYS A 86 -35.79 14.77 -13.00
C LYS A 86 -36.22 14.82 -14.47
N ASP A 87 -36.41 13.67 -15.09
CA ASP A 87 -36.94 13.55 -16.44
C ASP A 87 -38.29 14.31 -16.47
N VAL A 88 -38.26 15.58 -16.90
CA VAL A 88 -39.43 16.46 -16.92
C VAL A 88 -40.01 16.28 -18.31
N GLU A 89 -41.16 15.62 -18.37
CA GLU A 89 -41.99 15.52 -19.57
C GLU A 89 -42.18 16.90 -20.22
N MET A 90 -42.06 16.91 -21.54
CA MET A 90 -42.06 18.05 -22.45
C MET A 90 -43.32 18.93 -22.27
N ALA A 91 -43.26 19.89 -21.34
CA ALA A 91 -44.20 21.01 -21.27
C ALA A 91 -43.50 22.26 -21.81
N ASP A 92 -44.08 22.84 -22.86
CA ASP A 92 -43.56 24.04 -23.51
C ASP A 92 -43.46 25.23 -22.54
N GLY A 93 -42.25 25.80 -22.45
CA GLY A 93 -42.07 27.22 -22.13
C GLY A 93 -41.49 27.57 -20.76
N THR A 94 -40.60 28.56 -20.79
CA THR A 94 -39.93 29.27 -19.69
C THR A 94 -38.74 28.56 -19.01
N SER A 95 -37.53 29.02 -19.33
CA SER A 95 -36.29 28.65 -18.64
C SER A 95 -36.25 29.24 -17.22
N VAL A 96 -36.83 28.53 -16.26
CA VAL A 96 -36.73 28.88 -14.84
C VAL A 96 -35.26 28.66 -14.40
N GLN A 97 -34.55 29.76 -14.11
CA GLN A 97 -33.21 29.71 -13.51
C GLN A 97 -33.31 28.96 -12.17
N GLN A 98 -32.79 27.73 -12.12
CA GLN A 98 -32.76 26.98 -10.87
C GLN A 98 -31.80 27.64 -9.89
N PRO A 99 -32.19 27.81 -8.61
CA PRO A 99 -31.32 28.42 -7.61
C PRO A 99 -30.07 27.56 -7.41
N THR A 100 -28.90 28.17 -7.51
CA THR A 100 -27.64 27.50 -7.21
C THR A 100 -27.55 27.22 -5.71
N VAL A 101 -27.44 25.95 -5.32
CA VAL A 101 -27.32 25.55 -3.91
C VAL A 101 -25.84 25.55 -3.52
N THR A 102 -25.49 26.35 -2.52
CA THR A 102 -24.15 26.36 -1.92
C THR A 102 -24.14 25.46 -0.69
N VAL A 103 -23.18 24.54 -0.62
CA VAL A 103 -23.02 23.63 0.53
C VAL A 103 -21.72 23.98 1.24
N PRO A 104 -21.76 24.38 2.53
CA PRO A 104 -20.55 24.58 3.32
C PRO A 104 -19.91 23.23 3.66
N ILE A 105 -18.62 23.08 3.35
CA ILE A 105 -17.81 21.90 3.66
C ILE A 105 -16.79 22.29 4.72
N HIS A 106 -16.74 21.53 5.82
CA HIS A 106 -15.75 21.70 6.86
C HIS A 106 -14.69 20.62 6.74
N LEU A 107 -13.44 21.03 6.55
CA LEU A 107 -12.30 20.13 6.44
C LEU A 107 -11.28 20.44 7.55
N PRO A 108 -10.62 19.42 8.10
CA PRO A 108 -9.50 19.66 8.99
C PRO A 108 -8.36 20.30 8.21
N GLN A 109 -7.67 21.27 8.81
CA GLN A 109 -6.47 21.86 8.19
C GLN A 109 -5.38 20.80 7.98
N GLU A 110 -5.20 19.93 8.97
CA GLU A 110 -4.22 18.85 8.95
C GLU A 110 -4.87 17.50 9.29
N LEU A 111 -4.36 16.43 8.68
CA LEU A 111 -4.75 15.07 9.03
C LEU A 111 -3.97 14.64 10.28
N MET A 112 -4.68 14.47 11.39
CA MET A 112 -4.05 14.05 12.64
C MET A 112 -3.48 12.64 12.50
N ARG A 113 -2.18 12.50 12.80
CA ARG A 113 -1.55 11.20 12.98
C ARG A 113 -1.95 10.60 14.35
N PRO A 114 -2.21 9.29 14.47
CA PRO A 114 -2.52 8.65 15.77
C PRO A 114 -1.38 8.85 16.79
N SER A 115 -1.66 9.23 18.05
CA SER A 115 -0.59 9.34 19.08
C SER A 115 0.00 8.01 19.44
N GLU A 116 -0.85 7.01 19.50
CA GLU A 116 -0.50 5.68 19.96
C GLU A 116 0.00 4.92 18.75
N PHE A 117 1.30 5.05 18.49
CA PHE A 117 1.96 4.17 17.55
C PHE A 117 2.20 2.84 18.20
N LYS A 118 1.30 1.91 17.92
CA LYS A 118 1.54 0.50 18.20
C LYS A 118 2.47 -0.04 17.13
N ALA A 119 3.72 -0.31 17.49
CA ALA A 119 4.61 -1.06 16.62
C ALA A 119 4.04 -2.46 16.38
N VAL A 120 4.20 -2.99 15.17
CA VAL A 120 3.91 -4.41 14.89
C VAL A 120 4.83 -5.23 15.78
N THR A 121 4.25 -6.09 16.62
CA THR A 121 5.01 -6.93 17.53
C THR A 121 5.45 -8.22 16.82
N PRO A 122 6.64 -8.77 17.10
CA PRO A 122 7.08 -10.06 16.55
C PRO A 122 6.06 -11.19 16.78
N ALA A 123 5.35 -11.17 17.91
CA ALA A 123 4.27 -12.11 18.24
C ALA A 123 3.14 -12.13 17.19
N MET A 124 2.84 -11.02 16.53
CA MET A 124 1.83 -10.98 15.47
C MET A 124 2.31 -11.72 14.21
N ILE A 125 3.60 -11.64 13.90
CA ILE A 125 4.21 -12.37 12.78
C ILE A 125 4.29 -13.87 13.13
N ALA A 126 4.71 -14.19 14.35
CA ALA A 126 4.74 -15.56 14.87
C ALA A 126 3.36 -16.23 14.80
N ALA A 127 2.27 -15.49 15.05
CA ALA A 127 0.91 -16.02 14.94
C ALA A 127 0.53 -16.50 13.52
N VAL A 128 1.22 -16.04 12.47
CA VAL A 128 1.07 -16.58 11.10
C VAL A 128 1.96 -17.79 10.89
N ASP A 129 3.21 -17.66 11.32
CA ASP A 129 4.24 -18.67 11.17
C ASP A 129 5.27 -18.54 12.30
N ASN A 130 5.27 -19.55 13.18
CA ASN A 130 6.13 -19.59 14.37
C ASN A 130 7.63 -19.54 14.04
N THR A 131 8.04 -19.80 12.79
CA THR A 131 9.46 -19.71 12.39
C THR A 131 10.04 -18.30 12.50
N TYR A 132 9.21 -17.27 12.69
CA TYR A 132 9.62 -15.88 12.76
C TYR A 132 9.60 -15.25 14.15
N GLU A 133 9.43 -16.03 15.22
CA GLU A 133 9.33 -15.50 16.59
C GLU A 133 10.48 -14.52 16.93
N ASP A 134 11.70 -14.82 16.49
CA ASP A 134 12.90 -14.00 16.73
C ASP A 134 13.27 -13.04 15.58
N THR A 135 12.43 -12.95 14.54
CA THR A 135 12.77 -12.16 13.35
C THR A 135 12.37 -10.69 13.52
N ASN A 136 13.31 -9.79 13.20
CA ASN A 136 13.03 -8.35 13.22
C ASN A 136 11.99 -7.99 12.14
N VAL A 137 10.95 -7.23 12.52
CA VAL A 137 9.87 -6.82 11.62
C VAL A 137 10.38 -6.02 10.42
N GLN A 138 11.38 -5.16 10.60
CA GLN A 138 11.92 -4.35 9.50
C GLN A 138 12.64 -5.21 8.47
N TYR A 139 13.40 -6.20 8.95
CA TYR A 139 14.01 -7.19 8.06
C TYR A 139 12.96 -7.94 7.23
N PHE A 140 11.81 -8.26 7.82
CA PHE A 140 10.71 -8.88 7.11
C PHE A 140 10.15 -7.97 6.01
N ARG A 141 9.90 -6.69 6.33
CA ARG A 141 9.44 -5.67 5.36
C ARG A 141 10.42 -5.50 4.20
N ASP A 142 11.72 -5.42 4.50
CA ASP A 142 12.77 -5.33 3.48
C ASP A 142 12.78 -6.57 2.57
N GLY A 143 12.61 -7.76 3.17
CA GLY A 143 12.51 -9.02 2.43
C GLY A 143 11.30 -9.09 1.50
N LEU A 144 10.14 -8.59 1.95
CA LEU A 144 8.93 -8.53 1.13
C LEU A 144 9.11 -7.67 -0.12
N LEU A 145 9.87 -6.58 -0.03
CA LEU A 145 10.15 -5.71 -1.18
C LEU A 145 10.97 -6.39 -2.26
N VAL A 146 11.88 -7.30 -1.89
CA VAL A 146 12.66 -8.06 -2.87
C VAL A 146 11.78 -8.98 -3.72
N ILE A 147 10.70 -9.50 -3.13
CA ILE A 147 9.77 -10.43 -3.78
C ILE A 147 8.46 -9.77 -4.21
N GLU A 148 8.37 -8.43 -4.20
CA GLU A 148 7.12 -7.69 -4.45
C GLU A 148 6.47 -8.06 -5.78
N LYS A 149 7.29 -8.29 -6.82
CA LYS A 149 6.81 -8.58 -8.17
C LYS A 149 6.13 -9.94 -8.22
N GLU A 150 6.72 -10.94 -7.55
CA GLU A 150 6.15 -12.28 -7.43
C GLU A 150 4.84 -12.23 -6.65
N LEU A 151 4.82 -11.52 -5.52
CA LEU A 151 3.62 -11.36 -4.70
C LEU A 151 2.48 -10.71 -5.51
N MET A 152 2.76 -9.62 -6.23
CA MET A 152 1.75 -8.92 -7.04
C MET A 152 1.29 -9.72 -8.26
N GLN A 153 2.19 -10.44 -8.92
CA GLN A 153 1.85 -11.34 -10.04
C GLN A 153 0.92 -12.47 -9.57
N SER A 154 1.13 -12.98 -8.36
CA SER A 154 0.22 -13.97 -7.78
C SER A 154 -1.18 -13.40 -7.55
N LEU A 155 -1.30 -12.19 -7.02
CA LEU A 155 -2.60 -11.58 -6.78
C LEU A 155 -3.40 -11.35 -8.08
N SER A 156 -2.72 -11.02 -9.18
CA SER A 156 -3.38 -10.82 -10.48
C SER A 156 -3.77 -12.12 -11.19
N SER A 157 -3.19 -13.27 -10.81
CA SER A 157 -3.51 -14.57 -11.39
C SER A 157 -4.71 -15.26 -10.72
N VAL A 158 -5.25 -14.70 -9.64
CA VAL A 158 -6.34 -15.26 -8.85
C VAL A 158 -7.70 -14.78 -9.36
N LYS A 159 -8.59 -15.72 -9.63
CA LYS A 159 -10.01 -15.49 -9.91
C LYS A 159 -10.84 -15.97 -8.74
N ILE A 160 -11.73 -15.10 -8.26
CA ILE A 160 -12.62 -15.40 -7.14
C ILE A 160 -13.99 -15.81 -7.69
N ASP A 161 -14.52 -16.95 -7.25
CA ASP A 161 -15.85 -17.41 -7.64
C ASP A 161 -16.96 -16.46 -7.15
N ASN A 162 -18.01 -16.31 -7.95
CA ASN A 162 -19.14 -15.44 -7.63
C ASN A 162 -19.87 -15.89 -6.36
N LEU A 163 -19.91 -15.00 -5.35
CA LEU A 163 -20.66 -15.21 -4.11
C LEU A 163 -22.18 -15.16 -4.35
N LYS A 164 -22.92 -16.16 -3.88
CA LYS A 164 -24.38 -16.23 -4.10
C LYS A 164 -25.19 -15.41 -3.08
N THR A 165 -24.93 -15.48 -1.77
CA THR A 165 -25.79 -14.78 -0.77
C THR A 165 -25.15 -14.47 0.60
N LYS A 166 -24.33 -15.36 1.15
CA LYS A 166 -23.68 -15.20 2.46
C LYS A 166 -22.17 -15.32 2.31
N LEU A 167 -21.43 -14.56 3.11
CA LEU A 167 -19.97 -14.66 3.14
C LEU A 167 -19.57 -15.99 3.79
N PRO A 168 -18.98 -16.94 3.06
CA PRO A 168 -18.54 -18.21 3.64
C PRO A 168 -17.28 -18.01 4.48
N LYS A 169 -16.96 -19.01 5.32
CA LYS A 169 -15.69 -19.02 6.08
C LYS A 169 -14.48 -19.32 5.20
N GLU A 170 -14.71 -20.00 4.09
CA GLU A 170 -13.71 -20.45 3.13
C GLU A 170 -14.26 -20.24 1.72
N LEU A 171 -13.38 -19.95 0.78
CA LEU A 171 -13.77 -19.65 -0.58
C LEU A 171 -12.84 -20.38 -1.57
N ASN A 172 -13.44 -21.01 -2.56
CA ASN A 172 -12.71 -21.57 -3.68
C ASN A 172 -12.26 -20.43 -4.60
N VAL A 173 -10.98 -20.42 -4.91
CA VAL A 173 -10.38 -19.50 -5.87
C VAL A 173 -9.60 -20.27 -6.91
N VAL A 174 -9.63 -19.79 -8.13
CA VAL A 174 -8.93 -20.41 -9.24
C VAL A 174 -7.67 -19.60 -9.52
N VAL A 175 -6.52 -20.25 -9.43
CA VAL A 175 -5.21 -19.65 -9.69
C VAL A 175 -4.67 -20.17 -11.01
N ASN A 176 -4.44 -19.26 -11.96
CA ASN A 176 -4.01 -19.62 -13.31
C ASN A 176 -2.49 -19.94 -13.37
N ASP A 177 -1.71 -19.42 -12.42
CA ASP A 177 -0.26 -19.59 -12.35
C ASP A 177 0.18 -20.01 -10.95
N ALA A 178 0.27 -21.32 -10.73
CA ALA A 178 0.71 -21.92 -9.46
C ALA A 178 2.24 -21.92 -9.27
N THR A 179 3.02 -21.36 -10.21
CA THR A 179 4.49 -21.31 -10.07
C THR A 179 4.96 -20.19 -9.13
N VAL A 180 4.03 -19.29 -8.77
CA VAL A 180 4.25 -18.09 -7.96
C VAL A 180 3.85 -18.34 -6.49
N ILE A 181 4.24 -17.43 -5.62
CA ILE A 181 3.84 -17.41 -4.21
C ILE A 181 2.32 -17.28 -4.12
N LEU A 182 1.59 -18.32 -3.70
CA LEU A 182 0.13 -18.30 -3.63
C LEU A 182 -0.40 -17.37 -2.52
N PRO A 183 -1.57 -16.73 -2.71
CA PRO A 183 -2.23 -15.99 -1.64
C PRO A 183 -2.64 -16.95 -0.52
N SER A 184 -2.56 -16.45 0.71
CA SER A 184 -2.86 -17.23 1.92
C SER A 184 -4.33 -17.16 2.35
N HIS A 185 -5.00 -16.06 2.03
CA HIS A 185 -6.32 -15.72 2.54
C HIS A 185 -7.12 -14.94 1.50
N ILE A 186 -8.44 -14.93 1.68
CA ILE A 186 -9.34 -13.98 1.01
C ILE A 186 -9.76 -12.94 2.02
N LEU A 187 -9.34 -11.71 1.83
CA LEU A 187 -9.72 -10.60 2.67
C LEU A 187 -11.09 -10.06 2.26
N ALA A 188 -12.06 -10.16 3.16
CA ALA A 188 -13.38 -9.60 3.00
C ALA A 188 -13.47 -8.24 3.72
N ILE A 189 -13.55 -7.17 2.93
CA ILE A 189 -13.62 -5.80 3.43
C ILE A 189 -15.03 -5.28 3.31
N PHE A 190 -15.49 -4.64 4.38
CA PHE A 190 -16.79 -4.01 4.42
C PHE A 190 -16.76 -2.67 5.16
N GLY A 191 -17.72 -1.81 4.82
CA GLY A 191 -17.88 -0.47 5.41
C GLY A 191 -18.71 -0.50 6.69
N LYS A 192 -19.01 0.68 7.22
CA LYS A 192 -19.97 0.83 8.33
C LYS A 192 -21.31 0.16 7.99
N GLU A 193 -21.98 -0.34 9.03
CA GLU A 193 -23.32 -0.91 8.88
C GLU A 193 -24.26 0.14 8.27
N PRO A 194 -25.14 -0.24 7.33
CA PRO A 194 -26.11 0.69 6.78
C PRO A 194 -26.99 1.27 7.90
N ALA A 195 -27.49 2.49 7.68
CA ALA A 195 -28.31 3.19 8.68
C ALA A 195 -29.51 2.31 9.13
N PRO A 196 -29.91 2.38 10.41
CA PRO A 196 -31.03 1.60 10.92
C PRO A 196 -32.28 1.86 10.06
N GLY A 197 -32.89 0.79 9.54
CA GLY A 197 -34.03 0.85 8.62
C GLY A 197 -33.68 0.72 7.12
N SER A 198 -32.40 0.73 6.75
CA SER A 198 -32.00 0.41 5.37
C SER A 198 -32.08 -1.09 5.12
N THR A 199 -32.81 -1.49 4.08
CA THR A 199 -32.89 -2.87 3.59
C THR A 199 -31.78 -3.20 2.58
N ALA A 200 -30.93 -2.22 2.25
CA ALA A 200 -29.86 -2.42 1.29
C ALA A 200 -28.83 -3.42 1.84
N PRO A 201 -28.44 -4.45 1.06
CA PRO A 201 -27.43 -5.41 1.51
C PRO A 201 -26.09 -4.70 1.72
N ARG A 202 -25.37 -5.08 2.78
CA ARG A 202 -24.02 -4.57 3.04
C ARG A 202 -23.11 -4.94 1.88
N GLN A 203 -22.44 -3.94 1.31
CA GLN A 203 -21.44 -4.16 0.29
C GLN A 203 -20.18 -4.77 0.92
N VAL A 204 -19.74 -5.91 0.36
CA VAL A 204 -18.51 -6.60 0.76
C VAL A 204 -17.66 -6.76 -0.49
N THR A 205 -16.39 -6.38 -0.41
CA THR A 205 -15.42 -6.59 -1.50
C THR A 205 -14.38 -7.60 -1.05
N LEU A 206 -14.05 -8.54 -1.93
CA LEU A 206 -13.08 -9.60 -1.66
C LEU A 206 -11.75 -9.31 -2.35
N TYR A 207 -10.65 -9.52 -1.64
CA TYR A 207 -9.29 -9.37 -2.17
C TYR A 207 -8.45 -10.60 -1.81
N PRO A 208 -7.73 -11.23 -2.75
CA PRO A 208 -6.72 -12.20 -2.40
C PRO A 208 -5.57 -11.49 -1.69
N VAL A 209 -5.06 -12.07 -0.60
CA VAL A 209 -3.99 -11.44 0.20
C VAL A 209 -2.96 -12.45 0.73
N HIS A 210 -1.77 -11.93 0.95
CA HIS A 210 -0.71 -12.56 1.72
C HIS A 210 -0.76 -11.99 3.13
N SER A 211 -1.22 -12.78 4.11
CA SER A 211 -1.46 -12.33 5.48
C SER A 211 -0.19 -11.74 6.11
N LEU A 212 0.96 -12.32 5.78
CA LEU A 212 2.28 -11.82 6.18
C LEU A 212 2.53 -10.36 5.77
N VAL A 213 2.13 -9.95 4.55
CA VAL A 213 2.28 -8.54 4.11
C VAL A 213 1.42 -7.63 4.98
N LEU A 214 0.16 -8.00 5.20
CA LEU A 214 -0.74 -7.19 6.02
C LEU A 214 -0.25 -7.09 7.48
N ILE A 215 0.16 -8.20 8.06
CA ILE A 215 0.61 -8.26 9.46
C ILE A 215 1.93 -7.53 9.66
N ALA A 216 2.83 -7.56 8.68
CA ALA A 216 4.07 -6.81 8.73
C ALA A 216 3.84 -5.29 8.76
N HIS A 217 2.75 -4.79 8.17
CA HIS A 217 2.50 -3.36 8.03
C HIS A 217 1.41 -2.80 8.96
N CYS A 218 0.50 -3.62 9.48
CA CYS A 218 -0.70 -3.18 10.18
C CYS A 218 -0.77 -3.74 11.62
N ALA A 219 -0.72 -2.87 12.62
CA ALA A 219 -0.69 -3.26 14.03
C ALA A 219 -2.07 -3.52 14.68
N HIS A 220 -3.16 -3.12 14.02
CA HIS A 220 -4.53 -3.23 14.55
C HIS A 220 -5.35 -4.34 13.89
N LEU A 221 -4.70 -5.24 13.15
CA LEU A 221 -5.39 -6.35 12.53
C LEU A 221 -5.87 -7.36 13.57
N PRO A 222 -7.09 -7.93 13.41
CA PRO A 222 -7.47 -9.11 14.16
C PRO A 222 -6.56 -10.29 13.77
N PRO A 223 -6.35 -11.29 14.63
CA PRO A 223 -5.59 -12.48 14.24
C PRO A 223 -6.15 -13.11 12.96
N PRO A 224 -5.30 -13.52 12.00
CA PRO A 224 -5.76 -14.19 10.81
C PRO A 224 -6.39 -15.54 11.17
N PRO A 225 -7.40 -16.00 10.41
CA PRO A 225 -7.87 -17.38 10.52
C PRO A 225 -6.71 -18.39 10.33
N PRO A 226 -6.79 -19.59 10.91
CA PRO A 226 -5.80 -20.63 10.66
C PRO A 226 -5.70 -20.95 9.16
N MET A 227 -4.48 -21.09 8.66
CA MET A 227 -4.25 -21.48 7.27
C MET A 227 -4.66 -22.93 7.04
N LEU A 228 -5.27 -23.20 5.89
CA LEU A 228 -5.56 -24.54 5.42
C LEU A 228 -4.26 -25.21 4.93
N PRO A 229 -4.15 -26.55 5.01
CA PRO A 229 -2.98 -27.26 4.50
C PRO A 229 -2.77 -26.92 3.02
N PRO A 230 -1.51 -26.72 2.58
CA PRO A 230 -1.22 -26.37 1.21
C PRO A 230 -1.72 -27.49 0.28
N PRO A 231 -2.45 -27.16 -0.80
CA PRO A 231 -2.95 -28.18 -1.70
C PRO A 231 -1.80 -28.84 -2.45
N GLU A 232 -2.00 -30.09 -2.86
CA GLU A 232 -1.04 -30.81 -3.69
C GLU A 232 -0.80 -30.05 -4.99
N HIS A 233 0.48 -29.85 -5.33
CA HIS A 233 0.84 -29.05 -6.49
C HIS A 233 0.55 -29.83 -7.77
N VAL A 234 -0.42 -29.35 -8.53
CA VAL A 234 -0.68 -29.83 -9.88
C VAL A 234 -0.25 -28.73 -10.85
N ASN A 235 0.57 -29.08 -11.84
CA ASN A 235 0.96 -28.13 -12.88
C ASN A 235 -0.28 -27.67 -13.64
N GLY A 236 -0.53 -26.36 -13.68
CA GLY A 236 -1.62 -25.74 -14.42
C GLY A 236 -2.57 -24.93 -13.55
N GLU A 237 -3.80 -24.78 -14.04
CA GLU A 237 -4.89 -24.12 -13.33
C GLU A 237 -5.27 -24.94 -12.07
N GLN A 238 -5.23 -24.28 -10.91
CA GLN A 238 -5.50 -24.93 -9.63
C GLN A 238 -6.62 -24.23 -8.89
N THR A 239 -7.58 -25.00 -8.36
CA THR A 239 -8.57 -24.50 -7.42
C THR A 239 -8.01 -24.60 -6.00
N LEU A 240 -7.90 -23.47 -5.31
CA LEU A 240 -7.46 -23.38 -3.92
C LEU A 240 -8.66 -23.04 -3.04
N GLN A 241 -8.80 -23.73 -1.92
CA GLN A 241 -9.71 -23.32 -0.86
C GLN A 241 -8.94 -22.42 0.10
N LEU A 242 -9.36 -21.15 0.23
CA LEU A 242 -8.70 -20.17 1.09
C LEU A 242 -9.64 -19.70 2.21
N PRO A 243 -9.15 -19.54 3.45
CA PRO A 243 -9.94 -18.99 4.53
C PRO A 243 -10.26 -17.50 4.27
N VAL A 244 -11.47 -17.10 4.64
CA VAL A 244 -11.97 -15.73 4.52
C VAL A 244 -11.65 -14.95 5.79
N TRP A 245 -10.88 -13.88 5.65
CA TRP A 245 -10.47 -12.98 6.73
C TRP A 245 -11.24 -11.66 6.64
N THR A 246 -12.06 -11.37 7.64
CA THR A 246 -12.97 -10.22 7.62
C THR A 246 -12.40 -8.99 8.33
N ILE A 247 -12.46 -7.82 7.69
CA ILE A 247 -12.05 -6.54 8.29
C ILE A 247 -13.09 -5.45 7.99
N CYS A 248 -13.42 -4.66 9.01
CA CYS A 248 -14.23 -3.45 8.87
C CYS A 248 -13.33 -2.25 8.61
N LEU A 249 -13.54 -1.54 7.50
CA LEU A 249 -12.81 -0.31 7.20
C LEU A 249 -13.74 0.91 7.13
N PRO A 250 -13.32 2.10 7.58
CA PRO A 250 -14.09 3.32 7.45
C PRO A 250 -14.44 3.68 6.00
N SER A 251 -13.52 3.43 5.05
CA SER A 251 -13.65 3.74 3.64
C SER A 251 -13.20 2.55 2.78
N PRO A 252 -14.02 1.50 2.60
CA PRO A 252 -13.63 0.30 1.85
C PRO A 252 -13.08 0.60 0.45
N GLN A 253 -13.63 1.60 -0.24
CA GLN A 253 -13.23 1.95 -1.60
C GLN A 253 -11.78 2.43 -1.74
N THR A 254 -11.12 2.88 -0.67
CA THR A 254 -9.72 3.34 -0.71
C THR A 254 -8.73 2.22 -0.40
N TYR A 255 -9.21 1.03 -0.03
CA TYR A 255 -8.34 -0.10 0.28
C TYR A 255 -7.49 -0.57 -0.90
N PRO A 256 -7.96 -0.66 -2.17
CA PRO A 256 -7.11 -1.12 -3.27
C PRO A 256 -5.81 -0.31 -3.42
N ALA A 257 -5.91 1.02 -3.39
CA ALA A 257 -4.77 1.92 -3.43
C ALA A 257 -3.81 1.68 -2.25
N LEU A 258 -4.36 1.51 -1.05
CA LEU A 258 -3.58 1.22 0.14
C LEU A 258 -2.89 -0.14 0.04
N SER A 259 -3.59 -1.19 -0.39
CA SER A 259 -3.00 -2.52 -0.55
C SER A 259 -1.85 -2.51 -1.55
N LEU A 260 -2.00 -1.82 -2.69
CA LEU A 260 -0.93 -1.69 -3.68
C LEU A 260 0.31 -1.05 -3.06
N TYR A 261 0.12 -0.03 -2.22
CA TYR A 261 1.21 0.58 -1.46
C TYR A 261 1.84 -0.39 -0.47
N LEU A 262 1.06 -1.17 0.29
CA LEU A 262 1.61 -2.14 1.26
C LEU A 262 2.49 -3.21 0.59
N TYR A 263 2.18 -3.60 -0.66
CA TYR A 263 2.99 -4.54 -1.42
C TYR A 263 4.24 -3.91 -2.04
N THR A 264 4.12 -2.70 -2.56
CA THR A 264 5.18 -2.10 -3.42
C THR A 264 6.00 -1.02 -2.73
N ARG A 265 5.52 -0.52 -1.58
CA ARG A 265 6.03 0.68 -0.88
C ARG A 265 6.22 1.90 -1.78
N ASN A 266 5.56 1.92 -2.94
CA ASN A 266 5.76 2.94 -3.95
C ASN A 266 4.77 4.09 -3.75
N VAL A 267 5.25 5.17 -3.16
CA VAL A 267 4.46 6.38 -2.90
C VAL A 267 3.93 7.03 -4.18
N GLN A 268 4.70 7.01 -5.28
CA GLN A 268 4.27 7.63 -6.54
C GLN A 268 3.05 6.92 -7.13
N ARG A 269 3.02 5.59 -7.07
CA ARG A 269 1.84 4.80 -7.47
C ARG A 269 0.63 5.13 -6.61
N LEU A 270 0.82 5.28 -5.30
CA LEU A 270 -0.25 5.69 -4.40
C LEU A 270 -0.78 7.08 -4.77
N MET A 271 0.09 8.07 -4.96
CA MET A 271 -0.27 9.43 -5.35
C MET A 271 -1.11 9.45 -6.64
N ARG A 272 -0.66 8.73 -7.67
CA ARG A 272 -1.41 8.59 -8.94
C ARG A 272 -2.80 7.98 -8.77
N SER A 273 -2.98 7.08 -7.80
CA SER A 273 -4.27 6.43 -7.56
C SER A 273 -5.27 7.30 -6.80
N VAL A 274 -4.81 8.32 -6.05
CA VAL A 274 -5.67 9.14 -5.19
C VAL A 274 -5.88 10.56 -5.69
N LEU A 275 -4.96 11.09 -6.50
CA LEU A 275 -5.05 12.41 -7.12
C LEU A 275 -5.75 12.35 -8.48
N PRO A 276 -6.40 13.46 -8.93
CA PRO A 276 -7.05 13.50 -10.24
C PRO A 276 -6.05 13.51 -11.42
N MET A 277 -4.77 13.78 -11.16
CA MET A 277 -3.68 13.72 -12.14
C MET A 277 -2.38 13.23 -11.49
N ALA A 278 -1.42 12.79 -12.30
CA ALA A 278 -0.13 12.34 -11.82
C ALA A 278 0.64 13.48 -11.11
N ALA A 279 1.13 13.18 -9.90
CA ALA A 279 1.96 14.10 -9.13
C ALA A 279 3.39 14.18 -9.71
N PRO A 280 4.05 15.35 -9.60
CA PRO A 280 5.49 15.47 -9.78
C PRO A 280 6.26 14.56 -8.80
N GLU A 281 7.42 14.04 -9.22
CA GLU A 281 8.21 13.13 -8.38
C GLU A 281 8.73 13.79 -7.10
N ASP A 282 9.00 15.09 -7.17
CA ASP A 282 9.52 15.97 -6.12
C ASP A 282 8.41 16.64 -5.29
N LEU A 283 7.16 16.19 -5.41
CA LEU A 283 6.04 16.75 -4.64
C LEU A 283 6.29 16.64 -3.11
N ARG A 284 7.06 15.62 -2.69
CA ARG A 284 7.49 15.45 -1.29
C ARG A 284 8.74 16.29 -1.01
N GLY A 285 8.69 17.12 0.03
CA GLY A 285 9.86 17.82 0.56
C GLY A 285 10.06 19.24 0.04
N VAL A 286 9.51 19.61 -1.13
CA VAL A 286 9.61 20.97 -1.65
C VAL A 286 8.28 21.70 -1.50
N GLN A 287 8.20 22.60 -0.51
CA GLN A 287 6.98 23.35 -0.19
C GLN A 287 6.39 24.10 -1.40
N GLY A 288 7.25 24.75 -2.20
CA GLY A 288 6.84 25.48 -3.40
C GLY A 288 6.10 24.59 -4.40
N ARG A 289 6.58 23.35 -4.59
CA ARG A 289 5.98 22.39 -5.52
C ARG A 289 4.58 21.96 -5.14
N THR A 290 4.34 21.71 -3.86
CA THR A 290 3.00 21.38 -3.34
C THR A 290 1.99 22.49 -3.68
N ARG A 291 2.39 23.75 -3.50
CA ARG A 291 1.54 24.91 -3.78
C ARG A 291 1.31 25.10 -5.28
N GLU A 292 2.37 25.09 -6.08
CA GLU A 292 2.29 25.22 -7.55
C GLU A 292 1.39 24.14 -8.15
N PHE A 293 1.59 22.89 -7.75
CA PHE A 293 0.80 21.77 -8.23
C PHE A 293 -0.65 21.84 -7.76
N GLY A 294 -0.89 22.23 -6.50
CA GLY A 294 -2.24 22.50 -5.99
C GLY A 294 -2.96 23.61 -6.76
N GLN A 295 -2.26 24.72 -7.07
CA GLN A 295 -2.81 25.80 -7.89
C GLN A 295 -3.19 25.31 -9.29
N HIS A 296 -2.29 24.56 -9.93
CA HIS A 296 -2.55 23.97 -11.23
C HIS A 296 -3.78 23.05 -11.19
N LEU A 297 -3.90 22.19 -10.17
CA LEU A 297 -5.07 21.33 -9.98
C LEU A 297 -6.37 22.12 -9.83
N GLY A 298 -6.35 23.18 -9.03
CA GLY A 298 -7.53 24.02 -8.78
C GLY A 298 -7.98 24.84 -10.00
N GLN A 299 -7.05 25.13 -10.93
CA GLN A 299 -7.35 25.76 -12.21
C GLN A 299 -7.86 24.76 -13.25
N THR A 300 -7.30 23.54 -13.25
CA THR A 300 -7.63 22.49 -14.22
C THR A 300 -8.97 21.81 -13.93
N TYR A 301 -9.29 21.56 -12.66
CA TYR A 301 -10.46 20.77 -12.29
C TYR A 301 -11.51 21.59 -11.54
N PRO A 302 -12.81 21.32 -11.78
CA PRO A 302 -13.88 21.99 -11.03
C PRO A 302 -13.86 21.57 -9.55
N ALA A 303 -14.31 22.46 -8.67
CA ALA A 303 -14.32 22.24 -7.22
C ALA A 303 -15.00 20.92 -6.81
N ALA A 304 -16.06 20.49 -7.50
CA ALA A 304 -16.74 19.23 -7.21
C ALA A 304 -15.84 18.00 -7.38
N VAL A 305 -14.95 18.00 -8.39
CA VAL A 305 -13.97 16.92 -8.61
C VAL A 305 -12.93 16.95 -7.49
N ILE A 306 -12.39 18.12 -7.16
CA ILE A 306 -11.41 18.27 -6.07
C ILE A 306 -11.98 17.77 -4.75
N VAL A 307 -13.21 18.15 -4.40
CA VAL A 307 -13.93 17.68 -3.19
C VAL A 307 -14.06 16.16 -3.16
N ARG A 308 -14.39 15.52 -4.28
CA ARG A 308 -14.47 14.05 -4.37
C ARG A 308 -13.12 13.40 -4.01
N HIS A 309 -12.02 13.93 -4.56
CA HIS A 309 -10.68 13.45 -4.24
C HIS A 309 -10.29 13.76 -2.79
N THR A 310 -10.70 14.91 -2.23
CA THR A 310 -10.52 15.22 -0.81
C THR A 310 -11.13 14.15 0.09
N PHE A 311 -12.38 13.73 -0.19
CA PHE A 311 -13.02 12.66 0.58
C PHE A 311 -12.35 11.30 0.40
N LEU A 312 -11.82 11.01 -0.79
CA LEU A 312 -11.03 9.80 -1.05
C LEU A 312 -9.75 9.79 -0.19
N ILE A 313 -9.01 10.89 -0.17
CA ILE A 313 -7.78 11.03 0.63
C ILE A 313 -8.09 10.93 2.12
N HIS A 314 -9.16 11.57 2.59
CA HIS A 314 -9.61 11.45 3.97
C HIS A 314 -10.01 10.01 4.31
N GLY A 315 -10.67 9.29 3.40
CA GLY A 315 -10.98 7.88 3.57
C GLY A 315 -9.73 6.99 3.64
N LEU A 316 -8.70 7.28 2.85
CA LEU A 316 -7.41 6.61 2.94
C LEU A 316 -6.75 6.83 4.31
N TRP A 317 -6.72 8.07 4.79
CA TRP A 317 -6.26 8.42 6.14
C TRP A 317 -6.98 7.62 7.23
N GLN A 318 -8.31 7.57 7.18
CA GLN A 318 -9.10 6.81 8.15
C GLN A 318 -8.78 5.31 8.14
N ASN A 319 -8.58 4.73 6.95
CA ASN A 319 -8.19 3.32 6.84
C ASN A 319 -6.78 3.08 7.40
N MET A 320 -5.82 3.98 7.16
CA MET A 320 -4.48 3.88 7.74
C MET A 320 -4.51 3.90 9.27
N CYS A 321 -5.31 4.80 9.86
CA CYS A 321 -5.56 4.84 11.30
C CYS A 321 -6.21 3.53 11.80
N ALA A 322 -7.26 3.06 11.12
CA ALA A 322 -7.99 1.85 11.50
C ALA A 322 -7.11 0.59 11.47
N LEU A 323 -6.21 0.49 10.49
CA LEU A 323 -5.27 -0.62 10.35
C LEU A 323 -4.04 -0.50 11.25
N GLY A 324 -3.80 0.67 11.86
CA GLY A 324 -2.61 0.91 12.68
C GLY A 324 -1.33 0.87 11.85
N ILE A 325 -1.31 1.54 10.69
CA ILE A 325 -0.14 1.56 9.80
C ILE A 325 0.88 2.56 10.31
N PHE A 326 2.10 2.06 10.58
CA PHE A 326 3.24 2.86 11.00
C PHE A 326 4.32 2.89 9.92
N ASP A 327 4.20 3.89 9.04
CA ASP A 327 5.05 4.03 7.87
C ASP A 327 5.28 5.51 7.55
N ARG A 328 6.49 6.02 7.84
CA ARG A 328 6.83 7.43 7.69
C ARG A 328 6.63 7.93 6.27
N ASP A 329 7.13 7.18 5.27
CA ASP A 329 7.04 7.58 3.87
C ASP A 329 5.59 7.75 3.40
N LEU A 330 4.71 6.85 3.88
CA LEU A 330 3.28 6.89 3.59
C LEU A 330 2.60 8.10 4.23
N TRP A 331 2.90 8.37 5.50
CA TRP A 331 2.34 9.50 6.23
C TRP A 331 2.81 10.84 5.67
N ASP A 332 4.08 10.96 5.31
CA ASP A 332 4.64 12.17 4.69
C ASP A 332 4.06 12.41 3.29
N ALA A 333 3.84 11.33 2.52
CA ALA A 333 3.13 11.41 1.25
C ALA A 333 1.68 11.88 1.42
N LEU A 334 0.96 11.33 2.39
CA LEU A 334 -0.41 11.68 2.67
C LEU A 334 -0.56 13.15 3.08
N ASP A 335 0.37 13.67 3.89
CA ASP A 335 0.42 15.09 4.27
C ASP A 335 0.63 15.99 3.04
N ALA A 336 1.57 15.63 2.14
CA ALA A 336 1.81 16.38 0.90
C ALA A 336 0.57 16.38 -0.02
N ILE A 337 -0.07 15.22 -0.18
CA ILE A 337 -1.30 15.06 -0.97
C ILE A 337 -2.44 15.91 -0.38
N TRP A 338 -2.61 15.87 0.94
CA TRP A 338 -3.66 16.63 1.63
C TRP A 338 -3.47 18.13 1.44
N ASN A 339 -2.26 18.64 1.68
CA ASN A 339 -1.93 20.05 1.50
C ASN A 339 -2.14 20.50 0.04
N THR A 340 -1.72 19.68 -0.93
CA THR A 340 -1.94 19.93 -2.36
C THR A 340 -3.43 20.13 -2.66
N VAL A 341 -4.28 19.22 -2.17
CA VAL A 341 -5.72 19.24 -2.45
C VAL A 341 -6.43 20.39 -1.73
N LEU A 342 -5.98 20.78 -0.53
CA LEU A 342 -6.52 21.98 0.14
C LEU A 342 -6.17 23.27 -0.62
N VAL A 343 -4.94 23.39 -1.16
CA VAL A 343 -4.58 24.50 -2.04
C VAL A 343 -5.45 24.48 -3.30
N ALA A 344 -5.61 23.32 -3.94
CA ALA A 344 -6.46 23.18 -5.12
C ALA A 344 -7.92 23.59 -4.84
N LEU A 345 -8.46 23.22 -3.68
CA LEU A 345 -9.81 23.57 -3.30
C LEU A 345 -9.99 25.07 -3.03
N SER A 346 -9.00 25.72 -2.42
CA SER A 346 -9.01 27.19 -2.22
C SER A 346 -9.05 27.95 -3.56
N VAL A 347 -8.30 27.48 -4.56
CA VAL A 347 -8.27 28.07 -5.91
C VAL A 347 -9.59 27.78 -6.64
N ALA A 348 -10.04 26.53 -6.67
CA ALA A 348 -11.26 26.13 -7.36
C ALA A 348 -12.54 26.77 -6.79
N THR A 349 -12.52 27.21 -5.53
CA THR A 349 -13.64 27.93 -4.89
C THR A 349 -13.54 29.45 -4.98
N GLY A 350 -12.47 29.99 -5.59
CA GLY A 350 -12.26 31.43 -5.77
C GLY A 350 -11.76 32.16 -4.53
N ASN A 351 -11.25 31.45 -3.53
CA ASN A 351 -10.73 32.02 -2.28
C ASN A 351 -9.26 31.62 -2.05
N PRO A 352 -8.31 32.06 -2.91
CA PRO A 352 -6.90 31.67 -2.79
C PRO A 352 -6.23 32.19 -1.51
N SER A 353 -6.80 33.21 -0.85
CA SER A 353 -6.34 33.69 0.46
C SER A 353 -6.54 32.67 1.59
N MET A 354 -7.42 31.69 1.39
CA MET A 354 -7.60 30.57 2.32
C MET A 354 -6.59 29.45 2.10
N ALA A 355 -5.72 29.55 1.09
CA ALA A 355 -4.62 28.63 0.94
C ALA A 355 -3.75 28.71 2.20
N ILE A 356 -3.73 27.62 2.95
CA ILE A 356 -2.91 27.46 4.15
C ILE A 356 -1.49 27.87 3.82
N ALA A 357 -0.89 28.73 4.66
CA ALA A 357 0.54 28.98 4.59
C ALA A 357 1.25 27.62 4.64
N PRO A 358 2.15 27.33 3.69
CA PRO A 358 2.73 26.01 3.57
C PRO A 358 3.28 25.56 4.92
N TYR A 359 3.03 24.30 5.29
CA TYR A 359 3.71 23.70 6.43
C TYR A 359 5.19 23.90 6.22
N GLN A 360 5.81 24.73 7.06
CA GLN A 360 7.24 24.81 7.15
C GLN A 360 7.61 23.56 7.98
N PRO A 361 8.13 22.46 7.37
CA PRO A 361 8.94 21.54 8.14
C PRO A 361 9.85 22.42 8.96
N ILE A 362 9.75 22.28 10.27
CA ILE A 362 10.67 22.92 11.19
C ILE A 362 12.01 22.42 10.67
N ASP A 363 12.73 23.32 10.00
CA ASP A 363 14.14 23.12 9.71
C ASP A 363 14.71 23.12 11.13
N GLU A 364 14.68 21.94 11.76
CA GLU A 364 15.44 21.67 12.95
C GLU A 364 16.85 21.85 12.44
N GLY A 365 17.32 23.11 12.52
CA GLY A 365 18.72 23.43 12.42
C GLY A 365 19.38 22.32 13.18
N TYR A 366 20.14 21.52 12.44
CA TYR A 366 21.11 20.64 13.03
C TYR A 366 22.08 21.63 13.68
N GLU A 367 21.71 22.18 14.84
CA GLU A 367 22.65 22.47 15.89
C GLU A 367 23.23 21.08 16.16
N SER A 368 24.20 20.71 15.31
CA SER A 368 25.39 20.09 15.82
C SER A 368 25.76 20.96 16.99
N GLU A 369 25.33 20.55 18.18
CA GLU A 369 26.14 20.71 19.37
C GLU A 369 27.51 20.17 18.90
N GLU A 370 28.32 21.07 18.35
CA GLU A 370 29.76 20.94 18.37
C GLU A 370 30.01 20.77 19.87
N GLU A 371 30.08 19.52 20.31
CA GLU A 371 30.77 19.19 21.53
C GLU A 371 32.13 19.83 21.36
N ASP A 372 32.32 20.96 22.05
CA ASP A 372 33.61 21.58 22.29
C ASP A 372 34.50 20.50 22.92
N SER A 373 35.16 19.73 22.05
CA SER A 373 36.23 18.83 22.41
C SER A 373 37.46 19.71 22.65
N GLU A 374 37.49 20.34 23.82
CA GLU A 374 38.72 20.91 24.36
C GLU A 374 39.76 19.80 24.56
N ASP A 375 40.87 19.95 23.85
CA ASP A 375 42.24 19.59 24.23
C ASP A 375 42.50 18.21 24.86
N VAL A 376 43.04 17.27 24.06
CA VAL A 376 44.19 16.46 24.50
C VAL A 376 45.12 16.10 23.32
N ASN A 377 46.30 16.74 23.32
CA ASN A 377 47.61 16.31 22.82
C ASN A 377 47.90 16.25 21.31
N ALA A 378 48.67 17.26 20.89
CA ALA A 378 49.59 17.21 19.77
C ALA A 378 50.70 16.16 19.95
N VAL A 379 50.94 15.36 18.91
CA VAL A 379 52.22 14.69 18.66
C VAL A 379 52.58 14.92 17.17
N PRO A 380 53.78 15.41 16.84
CA PRO A 380 54.19 15.63 15.46
C PRO A 380 55.02 14.45 14.96
N THR A 381 54.68 13.88 13.80
CA THR A 381 55.65 13.12 12.98
C THR A 381 55.32 13.20 11.49
N SER A 382 56.17 13.96 10.79
CA SER A 382 56.83 13.66 9.51
C SER A 382 56.03 13.08 8.33
N GLU A 383 55.95 13.91 7.28
CA GLU A 383 56.36 13.68 5.89
C GLU A 383 56.53 12.24 5.38
N GLU A 384 55.73 11.89 4.37
CA GLU A 384 56.08 11.26 3.08
C GLU A 384 54.73 11.03 2.35
N GLY A 385 54.34 11.79 1.32
CA GLY A 385 54.86 11.65 -0.03
C GLY A 385 54.21 10.47 -0.75
N SER A 386 53.12 10.66 -1.49
CA SER A 386 52.93 10.03 -2.82
C SER A 386 51.63 10.44 -3.52
N SER A 387 51.85 10.97 -4.72
CA SER A 387 51.02 10.99 -5.93
C SER A 387 49.87 9.96 -6.00
N LEU A 388 48.67 10.44 -6.40
CA LEU A 388 47.89 9.87 -7.51
C LEU A 388 46.68 10.76 -7.83
N SER A 389 46.87 11.63 -8.81
CA SER A 389 45.80 12.20 -9.62
C SER A 389 45.28 11.15 -10.61
N THR A 390 44.03 11.35 -11.07
CA THR A 390 43.38 10.71 -12.23
C THR A 390 42.42 9.57 -11.90
N LEU A 391 41.11 9.88 -11.80
CA LEU A 391 40.00 9.14 -12.44
C LEU A 391 38.64 9.76 -12.04
N SER A 392 38.34 10.91 -12.64
CA SER A 392 36.97 11.45 -12.71
C SER A 392 36.60 11.58 -14.19
N LYS A 393 35.93 10.54 -14.71
CA LYS A 393 35.07 10.52 -15.92
C LYS A 393 34.80 9.06 -16.33
N ALA A 394 33.59 8.60 -16.06
CA ALA A 394 32.77 7.72 -16.90
C ALA A 394 31.77 6.97 -16.02
N MET A 395 30.51 7.42 -16.01
CA MET A 395 29.30 6.58 -15.92
C MET A 395 28.08 7.51 -15.93
N GLU A 396 27.90 8.19 -17.07
CA GLU A 396 26.67 8.90 -17.41
C GLU A 396 26.31 8.47 -18.83
N SER A 397 25.67 7.30 -18.95
CA SER A 397 24.93 6.81 -20.13
C SER A 397 24.44 5.38 -19.90
N ALA A 398 23.19 5.09 -20.32
CA ALA A 398 22.43 3.83 -20.26
C ALA A 398 21.80 3.53 -18.87
N ASP A 399 20.48 3.40 -18.67
CA ASP A 399 19.40 2.99 -19.57
C ASP A 399 18.08 3.68 -19.20
N ALA A 400 17.46 4.36 -20.18
CA ALA A 400 16.04 4.68 -20.15
C ALA A 400 15.26 3.39 -20.43
N VAL A 401 14.94 2.64 -19.38
CA VAL A 401 13.99 1.53 -19.47
C VAL A 401 12.59 2.12 -19.73
N SER A 402 12.19 2.06 -20.99
CA SER A 402 10.82 2.29 -21.43
C SER A 402 9.87 1.36 -20.65
N TYR A 403 9.11 1.94 -19.73
CA TYR A 403 7.99 1.25 -19.10
C TYR A 403 6.92 1.03 -20.18
N GLY A 404 6.69 -0.23 -20.52
CA GLY A 404 5.60 -0.64 -21.42
C GLY A 404 4.22 -0.18 -20.88
N PRO A 405 3.19 -0.21 -21.75
CA PRO A 405 1.89 0.38 -21.43
C PRO A 405 1.30 -0.24 -20.16
N GLU A 406 1.01 0.63 -19.18
CA GLU A 406 0.26 0.29 -17.97
C GLU A 406 -1.04 -0.40 -18.37
N THR A 407 -1.15 -1.69 -18.02
CA THR A 407 -2.43 -2.38 -18.01
C THR A 407 -3.30 -1.73 -16.95
N SER A 408 -4.27 -0.94 -17.40
CA SER A 408 -5.32 -0.38 -16.56
C SER A 408 -6.00 -1.55 -15.85
N ILE A 409 -5.74 -1.71 -14.54
CA ILE A 409 -6.48 -2.65 -13.70
C ILE A 409 -7.88 -2.04 -13.58
N GLU A 410 -8.80 -2.49 -14.43
CA GLU A 410 -10.20 -2.11 -14.28
C GLU A 410 -10.65 -2.50 -12.87
N PRO A 411 -11.24 -1.58 -12.08
CA PRO A 411 -11.83 -1.94 -10.82
C PRO A 411 -12.95 -2.96 -11.10
N ILE A 412 -12.85 -4.15 -10.50
CA ILE A 412 -13.91 -5.15 -10.50
C ILE A 412 -15.21 -4.44 -10.13
N LYS A 413 -16.13 -4.35 -11.10
CA LYS A 413 -17.39 -3.65 -10.93
C LYS A 413 -18.11 -4.23 -9.71
N PRO A 414 -18.63 -3.40 -8.80
CA PRO A 414 -19.46 -3.89 -7.72
C PRO A 414 -20.63 -4.66 -8.32
N ILE A 415 -20.87 -5.89 -7.84
CA ILE A 415 -21.98 -6.73 -8.27
C ILE A 415 -23.28 -6.02 -7.88
N THR A 416 -23.86 -5.28 -8.82
CA THR A 416 -25.19 -4.70 -8.69
C THR A 416 -26.20 -5.82 -8.84
N ARG A 417 -26.94 -6.13 -7.77
CA ARG A 417 -28.08 -7.05 -7.85
C ARG A 417 -29.11 -6.50 -8.84
N THR A 418 -29.33 -7.20 -9.95
CA THR A 418 -30.53 -7.06 -10.76
C THR A 418 -31.74 -7.46 -9.89
N PRO A 419 -32.79 -6.64 -9.77
CA PRO A 419 -34.00 -7.07 -9.06
C PRO A 419 -34.59 -8.28 -9.77
N ALA A 420 -34.87 -9.34 -8.99
CA ALA A 420 -35.47 -10.57 -9.48
C ALA A 420 -36.78 -10.26 -10.22
N ALA A 421 -36.86 -10.73 -11.47
CA ALA A 421 -38.11 -10.75 -12.21
C ALA A 421 -39.15 -11.54 -11.40
N SER A 422 -40.31 -10.93 -11.17
CA SER A 422 -41.46 -11.54 -10.51
C SER A 422 -41.82 -12.87 -11.17
N GLU A 423 -41.83 -13.95 -10.40
CA GLU A 423 -42.30 -15.27 -10.85
C GLU A 423 -43.76 -15.20 -11.34
N PRO A 424 -44.10 -15.88 -12.45
CA PRO A 424 -45.47 -15.98 -12.90
C PRO A 424 -46.28 -16.89 -11.95
N LYS A 425 -47.38 -16.34 -11.42
CA LYS A 425 -48.39 -17.09 -10.65
C LYS A 425 -48.88 -18.29 -11.48
N SER A 426 -48.74 -19.50 -10.91
CA SER A 426 -49.38 -20.71 -11.45
C SER A 426 -50.92 -20.58 -11.43
N PRO A 427 -51.63 -21.08 -12.46
CA PRO A 427 -53.08 -21.05 -12.50
C PRO A 427 -53.68 -22.09 -11.54
N ALA A 428 -54.76 -21.71 -10.88
CA ALA A 428 -55.55 -22.58 -10.02
C ALA A 428 -56.23 -23.68 -10.85
N ALA A 429 -56.05 -24.94 -10.44
CA ALA A 429 -56.79 -26.07 -10.96
C ALA A 429 -58.24 -26.02 -10.47
N THR A 430 -59.19 -26.24 -11.39
CA THR A 430 -60.61 -26.44 -11.13
C THR A 430 -60.93 -27.92 -11.25
#